data_AF-A0A7V8WPB9-F1
#
_entry.id   AF-A0A7V8WPB9-F1
#
_cell.length_a   1.000
_cell.length_b   1.000
_cell.length_c   1.000
_cell.angle_alpha   90.00
_cell.angle_beta   90.00
_cell.angle_gamma   90.00
#
_symmetry.space_group_name_H-M   'P 1'
#
loop_
_entity.id
_entity.type
_entity.pdbx_description
1 polymer ?
#
loop_
_entity_poly.entity_id
_entity_poly.type
_entity_poly.pdbx_seq_one_letter_code
_entity_poly.pdbx_strand_id
1 'polypeptide(L)'
;MPAQQEAVPIFPFFVGAPRSGTTLIRAIFDFHPELAVPDESNFVPMLGRMRGRYEQPPGFAVTTFVDDVLQHRSFRRWAMSRDYLLDAFDARPPVDYSDAIRALFALYARRQGKVRYADKTPRNLMNIPLLAQLFPEARFIHIIRDGRDVALSVLDVDFGAQEVGAAALSWKEFVTEGRGAGQRLGSRYYEIRYEDILENPERAVLPLCEFIDLPFDSAMLRYFERSQQITAPAAWSRRHVLLPPTKGLRNWRTQMAQKDVATYEALAGDLLEELGYERTVHKTPGPVLLHARISVLGRRLRGLGRKARKSMTSRKTGPAPRPAPLLSQPGSDRKEMFSFLLAHEAAKDPEVTSFRGDILGDRLLSLDHSPAWIAEQAQKDGAGRPDQTLEYLGGSASPLRQPTNEGGVLERLGLLSSKLAEMYGWDRSQASTFVLTGLSPIASNIRTTTVGGVPLSSTSRIVLEVNPAVTPRQLSKHYKRARARVTQGKSDDTTNKQRKLAVFVAERTDGDWSELMKSWNEEFPKWCYQDAKSFQREAVSSRRLMLDPY
;
A
#
# COMPACT_ATOMS: atom_id res chain seq x y z
N MET A 1 37.84 -40.78 -2.45
CA MET A 1 36.89 -40.30 -1.43
C MET A 1 35.84 -39.47 -2.16
N PRO A 2 34.62 -39.98 -2.36
CA PRO A 2 33.56 -39.15 -2.95
C PRO A 2 33.32 -37.97 -2.02
N ALA A 3 33.35 -36.76 -2.58
CA ALA A 3 33.05 -35.53 -1.85
C ALA A 3 31.72 -35.72 -1.12
N GLN A 4 31.74 -35.63 0.21
CA GLN A 4 30.53 -35.60 1.02
C GLN A 4 29.67 -34.45 0.48
N GLN A 5 28.53 -34.76 -0.13
CA GLN A 5 27.54 -33.75 -0.47
C GLN A 5 27.12 -33.12 0.85
N GLU A 6 27.60 -31.91 1.13
CA GLU A 6 27.13 -31.12 2.27
C GLU A 6 25.60 -31.04 2.18
N ALA A 7 24.93 -31.54 3.21
CA ALA A 7 23.47 -31.53 3.26
C ALA A 7 22.98 -30.08 3.18
N VAL A 8 22.05 -29.80 2.25
CA VAL A 8 21.47 -28.46 2.10
C VAL A 8 20.79 -28.09 3.43
N PRO A 9 21.17 -26.97 4.07
CA PRO A 9 20.60 -26.59 5.36
C PRO A 9 19.10 -26.32 5.22
N ILE A 10 18.33 -26.66 6.26
CA ILE A 10 16.89 -26.42 6.30
C ILE A 10 16.61 -24.94 6.02
N PHE A 11 15.62 -24.69 5.15
CA PHE A 11 15.14 -23.34 4.87
C PHE A 11 13.78 -23.12 5.57
N PRO A 12 13.74 -22.43 6.72
CA PRO A 12 12.50 -22.21 7.45
C PRO A 12 11.63 -21.15 6.79
N PHE A 13 10.32 -21.39 6.74
CA PHE A 13 9.30 -20.44 6.30
C PHE A 13 8.29 -20.21 7.43
N PHE A 14 8.28 -19.01 7.99
CA PHE A 14 7.28 -18.56 8.95
C PHE A 14 6.06 -18.00 8.20
N VAL A 15 4.94 -18.70 8.28
CA VAL A 15 3.71 -18.42 7.54
C VAL A 15 2.51 -18.26 8.48
N GLY A 16 1.44 -17.67 7.97
CA GLY A 16 0.20 -17.52 8.73
C GLY A 16 -0.74 -16.51 8.13
N ALA A 17 -2.00 -16.52 8.57
CA ALA A 17 -2.94 -15.48 8.15
C ALA A 17 -2.35 -14.10 8.54
N PRO A 18 -2.45 -13.08 7.67
CA PRO A 18 -1.97 -11.75 8.02
C PRO A 18 -2.50 -11.30 9.38
N ARG A 19 -1.64 -10.71 10.21
CA ARG A 19 -1.93 -10.24 11.59
C ARG A 19 -1.99 -11.33 12.67
N SER A 20 -1.59 -12.57 12.37
CA SER A 20 -1.50 -13.66 13.36
C SER A 20 -0.21 -13.67 14.20
N GLY A 21 0.54 -12.55 14.26
CA GLY A 21 1.76 -12.48 15.07
C GLY A 21 3.04 -12.97 14.38
N THR A 22 3.04 -13.18 13.07
CA THR A 22 4.23 -13.53 12.27
C THR A 22 5.39 -12.54 12.39
N THR A 23 5.13 -11.29 12.77
CA THR A 23 6.21 -10.33 13.01
C THR A 23 6.87 -10.54 14.37
N LEU A 24 6.12 -11.00 15.39
CA LEU A 24 6.65 -11.37 16.69
C LEU A 24 7.60 -12.56 16.56
N ILE A 25 7.18 -13.63 15.89
CA ILE A 25 8.05 -14.81 15.70
C ILE A 25 9.33 -14.42 14.96
N ARG A 26 9.23 -13.56 13.94
CA ARG A 26 10.41 -13.06 13.25
C ARG A 26 11.34 -12.33 14.21
N ALA A 27 10.82 -11.47 15.08
CA ALA A 27 11.65 -10.72 16.01
C ALA A 27 12.41 -11.65 16.97
N ILE A 28 11.74 -12.69 17.47
CA ILE A 28 12.33 -13.73 18.32
C ILE A 28 13.46 -14.48 17.57
N PHE A 29 13.16 -15.02 16.38
CA PHE A 29 14.11 -15.84 15.63
C PHE A 29 15.24 -15.04 14.97
N ASP A 30 14.99 -13.80 14.54
CA ASP A 30 16.03 -12.90 14.04
C ASP A 30 16.97 -12.39 15.15
N PHE A 31 16.62 -12.60 16.42
CA PHE A 31 17.53 -12.30 17.52
C PHE A 31 18.51 -13.44 17.81
N HIS A 32 18.24 -14.67 17.34
CA HIS A 32 19.18 -15.79 17.46
C HIS A 32 20.54 -15.45 16.82
N PRO A 33 21.68 -15.81 17.44
CA PRO A 33 23.02 -15.47 16.92
C PRO A 33 23.28 -16.04 15.52
N GLU A 34 22.78 -17.23 15.21
CA GLU A 34 23.04 -17.89 13.92
C GLU A 34 22.00 -17.65 12.82
N LEU A 35 20.78 -17.19 13.14
CA LEU A 35 19.67 -17.15 12.18
C LEU A 35 19.28 -15.71 11.82
N ALA A 36 19.31 -15.37 10.53
CA ALA A 36 18.81 -14.10 10.01
C ALA A 36 17.41 -14.26 9.39
N VAL A 37 16.50 -13.35 9.71
CA VAL A 37 15.15 -13.33 9.12
C VAL A 37 14.88 -11.93 8.54
N PRO A 38 15.06 -11.71 7.22
CA PRO A 38 14.84 -10.43 6.60
C PRO A 38 13.37 -9.97 6.65
N ASP A 39 13.15 -8.72 6.23
CA ASP A 39 11.78 -8.24 5.98
C ASP A 39 11.12 -9.09 4.89
N GLU A 40 9.78 -9.14 4.92
CA GLU A 40 8.97 -10.02 4.06
C GLU A 40 9.38 -9.99 2.59
N SER A 41 9.85 -11.12 2.04
CA SER A 41 10.33 -11.18 0.66
C SER A 41 9.22 -10.84 -0.33
N ASN A 42 8.05 -11.48 -0.24
CA ASN A 42 6.92 -11.38 -1.19
C ASN A 42 7.24 -11.67 -2.68
N PHE A 43 8.50 -11.57 -3.12
CA PHE A 43 8.95 -11.81 -4.49
C PHE A 43 9.27 -13.28 -4.76
N VAL A 44 9.66 -14.07 -3.76
CA VAL A 44 10.09 -15.48 -3.95
C VAL A 44 9.05 -16.30 -4.72
N PRO A 45 7.79 -16.44 -4.27
CA PRO A 45 6.81 -17.21 -5.06
C PRO A 45 6.38 -16.51 -6.35
N MET A 46 6.55 -15.18 -6.45
CA MET A 46 6.20 -14.43 -7.66
C MET A 46 7.20 -14.70 -8.78
N LEU A 47 8.49 -14.53 -8.51
CA LEU A 47 9.57 -14.76 -9.46
C LEU A 47 9.74 -16.27 -9.73
N GLY A 48 9.52 -17.14 -8.74
CA GLY A 48 9.58 -18.59 -8.92
C GLY A 48 8.57 -19.12 -9.94
N ARG A 49 7.38 -18.53 -10.05
CA ARG A 49 6.42 -18.84 -11.13
C ARG A 49 6.91 -18.44 -12.52
N MET A 50 7.86 -17.52 -12.58
CA MET A 50 8.49 -17.03 -13.80
C MET A 50 9.93 -17.52 -13.91
N ARG A 51 10.32 -18.59 -13.18
CA ARG A 51 11.72 -19.06 -13.10
C ARG A 51 12.34 -19.36 -14.46
N GLY A 52 11.51 -19.77 -15.43
CA GLY A 52 11.95 -19.97 -16.81
C GLY A 52 12.53 -18.71 -17.46
N ARG A 53 12.26 -17.50 -16.97
CA ARG A 53 12.93 -16.27 -17.43
C ARG A 53 14.41 -16.22 -17.07
N TYR A 54 14.81 -16.94 -16.02
CA TYR A 54 16.16 -16.92 -15.46
C TYR A 54 16.93 -18.19 -15.80
N GLU A 55 16.24 -19.33 -15.81
CA GLU A 55 16.78 -20.65 -16.16
C GLU A 55 16.80 -20.81 -17.70
N GLN A 56 17.78 -20.20 -18.36
CA GLN A 56 17.88 -20.11 -19.82
C GLN A 56 19.22 -20.66 -20.32
N PRO A 57 19.25 -21.63 -21.27
CA PRO A 57 20.52 -22.13 -21.80
C PRO A 57 21.44 -20.99 -22.30
N PRO A 58 22.76 -21.02 -22.02
CA PRO A 58 23.51 -22.09 -21.37
C PRO A 58 23.59 -22.03 -19.82
N GLY A 59 22.85 -21.16 -19.13
CA GLY A 59 22.99 -21.01 -17.67
C GLY A 59 21.88 -20.22 -16.96
N PHE A 60 22.26 -19.40 -15.99
CA PHE A 60 21.31 -18.58 -15.24
C PHE A 60 21.46 -17.09 -15.59
N ALA A 61 20.37 -16.43 -15.96
CA ALA A 61 20.36 -15.01 -16.31
C ALA A 61 20.45 -14.10 -15.07
N VAL A 62 21.64 -14.06 -14.46
CA VAL A 62 21.95 -13.33 -13.21
C VAL A 62 21.50 -11.88 -13.27
N THR A 63 21.88 -11.14 -14.32
CA THR A 63 21.56 -9.72 -14.46
C THR A 63 20.04 -9.47 -14.46
N THR A 64 19.29 -10.27 -15.22
CA THR A 64 17.82 -10.17 -15.28
C THR A 64 17.18 -10.51 -13.94
N PHE A 65 17.67 -11.55 -13.26
CA PHE A 65 17.19 -11.92 -11.93
C PHE A 65 17.45 -10.82 -10.90
N VAL A 66 18.67 -10.28 -10.84
CA VAL A 66 19.06 -9.20 -9.92
C VAL A 66 18.23 -7.94 -10.17
N ASP A 67 18.03 -7.57 -11.44
CA ASP A 67 17.21 -6.40 -11.79
C ASP A 67 15.73 -6.58 -11.38
N ASP A 68 15.15 -7.76 -11.59
CA ASP A 68 13.77 -8.06 -11.17
C ASP A 68 13.62 -8.05 -9.64
N VAL A 69 14.61 -8.60 -8.92
CA VAL A 69 14.67 -8.57 -7.45
C VAL A 69 14.76 -7.13 -6.92
N LEU A 70 15.65 -6.31 -7.46
CA LEU A 70 15.85 -4.90 -7.03
C LEU A 70 14.65 -3.99 -7.34
N GLN A 71 13.92 -4.27 -8.42
CA GLN A 71 12.69 -3.56 -8.73
C GLN A 71 11.56 -3.86 -7.73
N HIS A 72 11.63 -4.98 -7.02
CA HIS A 72 10.60 -5.36 -6.07
C HIS A 72 10.64 -4.51 -4.80
N ARG A 73 9.51 -3.88 -4.45
CA ARG A 73 9.39 -2.96 -3.29
C ARG A 73 9.90 -3.59 -1.99
N SER A 74 9.64 -4.87 -1.77
CA SER A 74 10.00 -5.55 -0.54
C SER A 74 11.51 -5.75 -0.39
N PHE A 75 12.22 -6.00 -1.49
CA PHE A 75 13.66 -6.24 -1.46
C PHE A 75 14.45 -4.96 -1.12
N ARG A 76 13.93 -3.77 -1.45
CA ARG A 76 14.54 -2.48 -1.08
C ARG A 76 14.83 -2.35 0.42
N ARG A 77 14.09 -3.08 1.28
CA ARG A 77 14.29 -3.05 2.73
C ARG A 77 15.47 -3.90 3.21
N TRP A 78 15.99 -4.78 2.35
CA TRP A 78 17.12 -5.65 2.67
C TRP A 78 18.47 -4.91 2.55
N ALA A 79 18.46 -3.73 1.93
CA ALA A 79 19.61 -2.82 1.83
C ALA A 79 20.88 -3.45 1.22
N MET A 80 20.71 -4.31 0.22
CA MET A 80 21.81 -4.85 -0.60
C MET A 80 21.88 -4.10 -1.93
N SER A 81 23.07 -3.63 -2.32
CA SER A 81 23.28 -2.91 -3.58
C SER A 81 23.30 -3.87 -4.77
N ARG A 82 23.07 -3.33 -5.97
CA ARG A 82 23.16 -4.11 -7.21
C ARG A 82 24.53 -4.73 -7.40
N ASP A 83 25.58 -3.92 -7.26
CA ASP A 83 26.96 -4.36 -7.47
C ASP A 83 27.33 -5.48 -6.50
N TYR A 84 26.95 -5.36 -5.22
CA TYR A 84 27.17 -6.41 -4.24
C TYR A 84 26.51 -7.75 -4.61
N LEU A 85 25.33 -7.73 -5.21
CA LEU A 85 24.65 -8.95 -5.66
C LEU A 85 25.30 -9.53 -6.91
N LEU A 86 25.67 -8.67 -7.87
CA LEU A 86 26.34 -9.11 -9.09
C LEU A 86 27.72 -9.71 -8.76
N ASP A 87 28.55 -9.04 -7.97
CA ASP A 87 29.85 -9.55 -7.54
C ASP A 87 29.72 -10.93 -6.87
N ALA A 88 28.72 -11.09 -6.00
CA ALA A 88 28.47 -12.35 -5.31
C ALA A 88 28.00 -13.48 -6.25
N PHE A 89 27.15 -13.16 -7.23
CA PHE A 89 26.68 -14.13 -8.21
C PHE A 89 27.71 -14.41 -9.32
N ASP A 90 28.60 -13.47 -9.62
CA ASP A 90 29.73 -13.69 -10.52
C ASP A 90 30.76 -14.62 -9.88
N ALA A 91 31.01 -14.45 -8.57
CA ALA A 91 31.89 -15.34 -7.82
C ALA A 91 31.34 -16.77 -7.67
N ARG A 92 30.01 -16.92 -7.57
CA ARG A 92 29.34 -18.22 -7.55
C ARG A 92 28.01 -18.16 -8.33
N PRO A 93 28.04 -18.41 -9.64
CA PRO A 93 26.84 -18.41 -10.46
C PRO A 93 25.81 -19.42 -9.94
N PRO A 94 24.55 -19.01 -9.78
CA PRO A 94 23.51 -19.91 -9.31
C PRO A 94 23.17 -20.95 -10.40
N VAL A 95 22.94 -22.19 -9.98
CA VAL A 95 22.62 -23.28 -10.91
C VAL A 95 21.18 -23.19 -11.40
N ASP A 96 20.27 -22.79 -10.53
CA ASP A 96 18.84 -22.65 -10.81
C ASP A 96 18.22 -21.53 -9.95
N TYR A 97 16.91 -21.32 -10.11
CA TYR A 97 16.19 -20.30 -9.35
C TYR A 97 16.24 -20.54 -7.84
N SER A 98 16.16 -21.79 -7.40
CA SER A 98 16.17 -22.13 -5.98
C SER A 98 17.54 -21.83 -5.37
N ASP A 99 18.62 -22.16 -6.07
CA ASP A 99 19.99 -21.84 -5.67
C ASP A 99 20.24 -20.32 -5.64
N ALA A 100 19.71 -19.57 -6.61
CA ALA A 100 19.77 -18.10 -6.61
C ALA A 100 19.08 -17.49 -5.38
N ILE A 101 17.90 -18.02 -4.99
CA ILE A 101 17.19 -17.55 -3.79
C ILE A 101 17.93 -17.94 -2.51
N ARG A 102 18.44 -19.18 -2.39
CA ARG A 102 19.26 -19.59 -1.23
C ARG A 102 20.48 -18.67 -1.07
N ALA A 103 21.21 -18.42 -2.16
CA ALA A 103 22.35 -17.51 -2.17
C ALA A 103 21.95 -16.08 -1.75
N LEU A 104 20.82 -15.57 -2.23
CA LEU A 104 20.31 -14.24 -1.86
C LEU A 104 20.04 -14.11 -0.35
N PHE A 105 19.39 -15.10 0.26
CA PHE A 105 19.15 -15.12 1.70
C PHE A 105 20.44 -15.35 2.50
N ALA A 106 21.36 -16.19 2.01
CA ALA A 106 22.66 -16.40 2.62
C ALA A 106 23.52 -15.11 2.63
N LEU A 107 23.48 -14.32 1.54
CA LEU A 107 24.14 -13.01 1.48
C LEU A 107 23.54 -12.05 2.51
N TYR A 108 22.22 -12.04 2.67
CA TYR A 108 21.58 -11.25 3.73
C TYR A 108 22.07 -11.68 5.11
N ALA A 109 22.09 -12.99 5.41
CA ALA A 109 22.55 -13.52 6.69
C ALA A 109 24.02 -13.15 6.99
N ARG A 110 24.91 -13.31 6.00
CA ARG A 110 26.33 -12.97 6.13
C ARG A 110 26.55 -11.49 6.48
N ARG A 111 25.77 -10.58 5.88
CA ARG A 111 25.82 -9.15 6.23
C ARG A 111 25.40 -8.85 7.66
N GLN A 112 24.62 -9.74 8.28
CA GLN A 112 24.25 -9.67 9.69
C GLN A 112 25.22 -10.44 10.61
N GLY A 113 26.31 -11.01 10.06
CA GLY A 113 27.24 -11.85 10.81
C GLY A 113 26.70 -13.26 11.14
N LYS A 114 25.73 -13.75 10.35
CA LYS A 114 24.99 -14.99 10.64
C LYS A 114 25.16 -16.02 9.53
N VAL A 115 24.99 -17.30 9.89
CA VAL A 115 25.27 -18.45 9.02
C VAL A 115 24.02 -19.13 8.47
N ARG A 116 22.86 -18.93 9.11
CA ARG A 116 21.55 -19.47 8.70
C ARG A 116 20.59 -18.35 8.34
N TYR A 117 19.56 -18.68 7.57
CA TYR A 117 18.52 -17.75 7.16
C TYR A 117 17.13 -18.39 7.19
N ALA A 118 16.09 -17.57 7.26
CA ALA A 118 14.71 -18.00 7.09
C ALA A 118 13.88 -16.94 6.34
N ASP A 119 12.74 -17.32 5.78
CA ASP A 119 11.76 -16.37 5.25
C ASP A 119 10.60 -16.20 6.23
N LYS A 120 10.22 -14.96 6.47
CA LYS A 120 8.93 -14.65 7.09
C LYS A 120 8.11 -13.81 6.12
N THR A 121 7.16 -14.45 5.46
CA THR A 121 6.16 -13.78 4.63
C THR A 121 4.81 -14.43 4.91
N PRO A 122 3.85 -13.76 5.59
CA PRO A 122 2.63 -14.42 6.06
C PRO A 122 1.84 -15.09 4.93
N ARG A 123 1.74 -14.39 3.79
CA ARG A 123 1.04 -14.84 2.59
C ARG A 123 1.73 -15.99 1.84
N ASN A 124 2.96 -16.38 2.21
CA ASN A 124 3.56 -17.62 1.70
C ASN A 124 2.75 -18.86 2.10
N LEU A 125 1.85 -18.72 3.07
CA LEU A 125 0.79 -19.70 3.38
C LEU A 125 0.04 -20.18 2.12
N MET A 126 -0.31 -19.27 1.20
CA MET A 126 -1.01 -19.61 -0.06
C MET A 126 -0.07 -20.17 -1.14
N ASN A 127 1.22 -20.26 -0.86
CA ASN A 127 2.26 -20.68 -1.79
C ASN A 127 3.03 -21.90 -1.27
N ILE A 128 2.59 -22.53 -0.17
CA ILE A 128 3.24 -23.71 0.43
C ILE A 128 3.55 -24.79 -0.63
N PRO A 129 2.62 -25.20 -1.52
CA PRO A 129 2.92 -26.24 -2.51
C PRO A 129 4.06 -25.84 -3.47
N LEU A 130 4.06 -24.60 -3.95
CA LEU A 130 5.09 -24.08 -4.84
C LEU A 130 6.44 -23.99 -4.11
N LEU A 131 6.45 -23.48 -2.88
CA LEU A 131 7.67 -23.33 -2.09
C LEU A 131 8.25 -24.70 -1.71
N ALA A 132 7.42 -25.68 -1.36
CA ALA A 132 7.86 -27.04 -1.07
C ALA A 132 8.40 -27.77 -2.31
N GLN A 133 7.96 -27.38 -3.51
CA GLN A 133 8.51 -27.86 -4.79
C GLN A 133 9.85 -27.20 -5.12
N LEU A 134 9.97 -25.88 -4.91
CA LEU A 134 11.20 -25.13 -5.15
C LEU A 134 12.31 -25.49 -4.16
N PHE A 135 11.94 -25.71 -2.89
CA PHE A 135 12.86 -25.96 -1.78
C PHE A 135 12.44 -27.27 -1.07
N PRO A 136 12.96 -28.43 -1.51
CA PRO A 136 12.66 -29.72 -0.88
C PRO A 136 13.00 -29.76 0.61
N GLU A 137 14.04 -29.04 1.02
CA GLU A 137 14.51 -28.89 2.40
C GLU A 137 13.67 -27.91 3.25
N ALA A 138 12.69 -27.22 2.65
CA ALA A 138 11.91 -26.22 3.37
C ALA A 138 11.06 -26.83 4.48
N ARG A 139 11.05 -26.16 5.63
CA ARG A 139 10.18 -26.46 6.76
C ARG A 139 9.28 -25.27 7.06
N PHE A 140 7.98 -25.51 7.25
CA PHE A 140 6.97 -24.46 7.38
C PHE A 140 6.44 -24.41 8.81
N ILE A 141 6.58 -23.25 9.46
CA ILE A 141 5.98 -22.98 10.76
C ILE A 141 4.76 -22.09 10.52
N HIS A 142 3.56 -22.66 10.70
CA HIS A 142 2.29 -21.95 10.55
C HIS A 142 1.80 -21.45 11.90
N ILE A 143 1.79 -20.12 12.03
CA ILE A 143 1.29 -19.43 13.20
C ILE A 143 -0.21 -19.20 13.03
N ILE A 144 -0.97 -19.72 13.99
CA ILE A 144 -2.42 -19.62 14.06
C ILE A 144 -2.78 -18.73 15.25
N ARG A 145 -3.70 -17.79 15.05
CA ARG A 145 -4.22 -16.89 16.08
C ARG A 145 -5.73 -16.92 16.04
N ASP A 146 -6.39 -16.65 17.18
CA ASP A 146 -7.85 -16.49 17.24
C ASP A 146 -8.30 -15.51 16.15
N GLY A 147 -9.13 -16.02 15.24
CA GLY A 147 -9.57 -15.28 14.07
C GLY A 147 -10.32 -13.98 14.40
N ARG A 148 -10.97 -13.92 15.57
CA ARG A 148 -11.70 -12.73 16.03
C ARG A 148 -10.75 -11.60 16.45
N ASP A 149 -9.65 -11.95 17.13
CA ASP A 149 -8.58 -10.99 17.44
C ASP A 149 -7.83 -10.54 16.17
N VAL A 150 -7.64 -11.46 15.21
CA VAL A 150 -7.12 -11.12 13.88
C VAL A 150 -8.07 -10.13 13.19
N ALA A 151 -9.39 -10.33 13.27
CA ALA A 151 -10.37 -9.42 12.67
C ALA A 151 -10.25 -8.00 13.22
N LEU A 152 -10.16 -7.84 14.55
CA LEU A 152 -9.92 -6.54 15.17
C LEU A 152 -8.64 -5.87 14.65
N SER A 153 -7.55 -6.64 14.52
CA SER A 153 -6.32 -6.08 13.96
C SER A 153 -6.41 -5.75 12.47
N VAL A 154 -7.21 -6.47 11.69
CA VAL A 154 -7.36 -6.27 10.25
C VAL A 154 -8.25 -5.08 9.95
N LEU A 155 -9.30 -4.87 10.75
CA LEU A 155 -10.21 -3.72 10.61
C LEU A 155 -9.52 -2.38 10.89
N ASP A 156 -8.46 -2.39 11.71
CA ASP A 156 -7.70 -1.20 12.09
C ASP A 156 -6.65 -0.75 11.04
N VAL A 157 -6.47 -1.48 9.94
CA VAL A 157 -5.42 -1.17 8.93
C VAL A 157 -6.01 -0.92 7.54
N ASP A 158 -5.51 0.11 6.86
CA ASP A 158 -6.03 0.65 5.59
C ASP A 158 -6.17 -0.36 4.42
N PHE A 159 -5.41 -1.46 4.47
CA PHE A 159 -5.40 -2.52 3.43
C PHE A 159 -6.11 -3.82 3.88
N GLY A 160 -6.67 -3.83 5.09
CA GLY A 160 -7.41 -4.95 5.65
C GLY A 160 -8.85 -5.04 5.13
N ALA A 161 -9.56 -6.10 5.53
CA ALA A 161 -10.99 -6.19 5.34
C ALA A 161 -11.70 -4.99 5.99
N GLN A 162 -12.76 -4.49 5.36
CA GLN A 162 -13.48 -3.29 5.82
C GLN A 162 -14.69 -3.64 6.71
N GLU A 163 -15.00 -4.93 6.81
CA GLU A 163 -16.15 -5.48 7.54
C GLU A 163 -15.77 -6.82 8.16
N VAL A 164 -16.39 -7.15 9.29
CA VAL A 164 -16.11 -8.35 10.09
C VAL A 164 -16.34 -9.62 9.30
N GLY A 165 -17.43 -9.71 8.54
CA GLY A 165 -17.71 -10.91 7.73
C GLY A 165 -16.66 -11.14 6.64
N ALA A 166 -16.13 -10.05 6.05
CA ALA A 166 -15.03 -10.16 5.09
C ALA A 166 -13.71 -10.57 5.76
N ALA A 167 -13.47 -10.13 7.01
CA ALA A 167 -12.31 -10.56 7.81
C ALA A 167 -12.41 -12.05 8.17
N ALA A 168 -13.58 -12.51 8.61
CA ALA A 168 -13.86 -13.91 8.95
C ALA A 168 -13.61 -14.84 7.76
N LEU A 169 -14.19 -14.53 6.60
CA LEU A 169 -14.01 -15.33 5.39
C LEU A 169 -12.56 -15.35 4.92
N SER A 170 -11.83 -14.24 5.09
CA SER A 170 -10.41 -14.16 4.70
C SER A 170 -9.53 -14.97 5.64
N TRP A 171 -9.74 -14.85 6.95
CA TRP A 171 -9.01 -15.64 7.93
C TRP A 171 -9.27 -17.14 7.72
N LYS A 172 -10.54 -17.54 7.59
CA LYS A 172 -10.93 -18.92 7.31
C LYS A 172 -10.25 -19.47 6.06
N GLU A 173 -10.31 -18.74 4.96
CA GLU A 173 -9.63 -19.12 3.71
C GLU A 173 -8.12 -19.31 3.91
N PHE A 174 -7.43 -18.34 4.51
CA PHE A 174 -5.98 -18.45 4.75
C PHE A 174 -5.64 -19.68 5.59
N VAL A 175 -6.33 -19.86 6.71
CA VAL A 175 -6.03 -20.94 7.65
C VAL A 175 -6.39 -22.29 7.04
N THR A 176 -7.60 -22.47 6.48
CA THR A 176 -8.00 -23.74 5.85
C THR A 176 -7.06 -24.14 4.70
N GLU A 177 -6.77 -23.22 3.78
CA GLU A 177 -5.88 -23.51 2.63
C GLU A 177 -4.44 -23.79 3.09
N GLY A 178 -3.95 -23.01 4.05
CA GLY A 178 -2.63 -23.18 4.64
C GLY A 178 -2.45 -24.52 5.33
N ARG A 179 -3.41 -24.90 6.18
CA ARG A 179 -3.40 -26.20 6.89
C ARG A 179 -3.54 -27.36 5.92
N GLY A 180 -4.49 -27.28 4.98
CA GLY A 180 -4.67 -28.32 3.96
C GLY A 180 -3.41 -28.53 3.11
N ALA A 181 -2.72 -27.45 2.72
CA ALA A 181 -1.45 -27.55 2.01
C ALA A 181 -0.30 -28.07 2.87
N GLY A 182 -0.20 -27.58 4.10
CA GLY A 182 0.88 -27.92 5.04
C GLY A 182 0.82 -29.36 5.53
N GLN A 183 -0.36 -29.85 5.91
CA GLN A 183 -0.54 -31.22 6.41
C GLN A 183 -0.08 -32.28 5.41
N ARG A 184 -0.23 -32.02 4.09
CA ARG A 184 0.29 -32.91 3.04
C ARG A 184 1.82 -33.02 3.02
N LEU A 185 2.54 -32.11 3.68
CA LEU A 185 3.99 -32.13 3.77
C LEU A 185 4.52 -32.98 4.95
N GLY A 186 3.64 -33.49 5.82
CA GLY A 186 4.01 -34.32 6.96
C GLY A 186 5.00 -33.61 7.90
N SER A 187 6.15 -34.23 8.15
CA SER A 187 7.19 -33.74 9.06
C SER A 187 7.86 -32.42 8.65
N ARG A 188 7.51 -31.84 7.50
CA ARG A 188 7.98 -30.52 7.07
C ARG A 188 7.01 -29.37 7.42
N TYR A 189 5.96 -29.64 8.19
CA TYR A 189 4.97 -28.62 8.58
C TYR A 189 4.64 -28.70 10.07
N TYR A 190 4.64 -27.55 10.75
CA TYR A 190 4.38 -27.41 12.18
C TYR A 190 3.39 -26.27 12.44
N GLU A 191 2.38 -26.50 13.27
CA GLU A 191 1.40 -25.49 13.69
C GLU A 191 1.70 -25.00 15.11
N ILE A 192 1.67 -23.68 15.32
CA ILE A 192 1.85 -23.06 16.63
C ILE A 192 0.79 -22.00 16.87
N ARG A 193 0.21 -21.97 18.07
CA ARG A 193 -0.74 -20.92 18.45
C ARG A 193 0.02 -19.68 18.88
N TYR A 194 -0.40 -18.53 18.37
CA TYR A 194 0.10 -17.23 18.78
C TYR A 194 -0.06 -17.03 20.28
N GLU A 195 -1.17 -17.49 20.85
CA GLU A 195 -1.46 -17.39 22.27
C GLU A 195 -0.45 -18.16 23.14
N ASP A 196 0.04 -19.31 22.68
CA ASP A 196 1.05 -20.09 23.40
C ASP A 196 2.40 -19.35 23.47
N ILE A 197 2.75 -18.65 22.37
CA ILE A 197 3.95 -17.78 22.31
C ILE A 197 3.81 -16.61 23.29
N LEU A 198 2.60 -16.09 23.51
CA LEU A 198 2.36 -15.02 24.49
C LEU A 198 2.39 -15.52 25.93
N GLU A 199 1.90 -16.72 26.18
CA GLU A 199 1.74 -17.26 27.52
C GLU A 199 3.06 -17.72 28.11
N ASN A 200 3.81 -18.53 27.35
CA ASN A 200 5.13 -19.01 27.74
C ASN A 200 6.04 -19.08 26.49
N PRO A 201 6.72 -17.97 26.14
CA PRO A 201 7.55 -17.89 24.95
C PRO A 201 8.63 -18.97 24.87
N GLU A 202 9.30 -19.27 25.98
CA GLU A 202 10.37 -20.28 26.05
C GLU A 202 9.84 -21.67 25.67
N ARG A 203 8.78 -22.11 26.37
CA ARG A 203 8.14 -23.40 26.12
C ARG A 203 7.57 -23.50 24.69
N ALA A 204 7.07 -22.41 24.13
CA ALA A 204 6.50 -22.39 22.79
C ALA A 204 7.57 -22.40 21.68
N VAL A 205 8.72 -21.77 21.90
CA VAL A 205 9.78 -21.61 20.87
C VAL A 205 10.72 -22.81 20.82
N LEU A 206 10.95 -23.51 21.93
CA LEU A 206 11.88 -24.65 21.98
C LEU A 206 11.54 -25.76 20.94
N PRO A 207 10.29 -26.25 20.81
CA PRO A 207 9.95 -27.23 19.78
C PRO A 207 10.11 -26.70 18.36
N LEU A 208 9.95 -25.39 18.16
CA LEU A 208 10.14 -24.76 16.84
C LEU A 208 11.61 -24.73 16.43
N CYS A 209 12.51 -24.50 17.40
CA CYS A 209 13.95 -24.58 17.21
C CYS A 209 14.38 -26.00 16.81
N GLU A 210 13.94 -27.02 17.55
CA GLU A 210 14.15 -28.43 17.19
C GLU A 210 13.59 -28.76 15.80
N PHE A 211 12.38 -28.27 15.50
CA PHE A 211 11.73 -28.44 14.21
C PHE A 211 12.51 -27.82 13.05
N ILE A 212 13.42 -26.87 13.25
CA ILE A 212 14.23 -26.29 12.17
C ILE A 212 15.73 -26.60 12.32
N ASP A 213 16.06 -27.55 13.19
CA ASP A 213 17.44 -27.94 13.54
C ASP A 213 18.31 -26.76 13.98
N LEU A 214 17.72 -25.84 14.75
CA LEU A 214 18.40 -24.69 15.35
C LEU A 214 18.52 -24.92 16.85
N PRO A 215 19.72 -24.87 17.45
CA PRO A 215 19.84 -24.88 18.91
C PRO A 215 19.03 -23.75 19.53
N PHE A 216 18.36 -24.01 20.65
CA PHE A 216 17.71 -22.93 21.39
C PHE A 216 18.75 -22.01 22.03
N ASP A 217 18.56 -20.70 21.88
CA ASP A 217 19.37 -19.67 22.54
C ASP A 217 18.45 -18.72 23.32
N SER A 218 18.72 -18.55 24.61
CA SER A 218 17.90 -17.71 25.50
C SER A 218 17.89 -16.23 25.08
N ALA A 219 18.90 -15.78 24.30
CA ALA A 219 18.93 -14.45 23.72
C ALA A 219 17.70 -14.19 22.85
N MET A 220 17.14 -15.20 22.18
CA MET A 220 15.93 -15.09 21.36
C MET A 220 14.77 -14.43 22.11
N LEU A 221 14.64 -14.69 23.41
CA LEU A 221 13.57 -14.16 24.26
C LEU A 221 13.80 -12.71 24.68
N ARG A 222 15.04 -12.22 24.54
CA ARG A 222 15.44 -10.83 24.81
C ARG A 222 15.37 -9.96 23.56
N TYR A 223 14.64 -10.39 22.52
CA TYR A 223 14.56 -9.66 21.26
C TYR A 223 14.16 -8.19 21.40
N PHE A 224 13.42 -7.88 22.46
CA PHE A 224 12.96 -6.53 22.76
C PHE A 224 14.07 -5.57 23.18
N GLU A 225 15.24 -6.06 23.58
CA GLU A 225 16.40 -5.22 23.91
C GLU A 225 16.91 -4.46 22.67
N ARG A 226 16.76 -5.02 21.45
CA ARG A 226 17.07 -4.29 20.20
C ARG A 226 16.21 -3.03 20.04
N SER A 227 15.01 -2.98 20.62
CA SER A 227 14.18 -1.76 20.61
C SER A 227 14.84 -0.61 21.37
N GLN A 228 15.67 -0.90 22.36
CA GLN A 228 16.40 0.07 23.16
C GLN A 228 17.66 0.58 22.44
N GLN A 229 18.23 -0.24 21.55
CA GLN A 229 19.41 0.08 20.74
C GLN A 229 19.07 0.88 19.47
N ILE A 230 17.80 0.99 19.09
CA ILE A 230 17.37 1.86 17.98
C ILE A 230 17.47 3.33 18.40
N THR A 231 18.57 3.97 18.02
CA THR A 231 18.83 5.40 18.27
C THR A 231 18.45 6.29 17.08
N ALA A 232 18.42 5.74 15.85
CA ALA A 232 18.14 6.49 14.64
C ALA A 232 16.63 6.82 14.45
N PRO A 233 16.23 8.10 14.32
CA PRO A 233 14.82 8.52 14.20
C PRO A 233 14.05 7.84 13.05
N ALA A 234 14.73 7.57 11.92
CA ALA A 234 14.12 6.88 10.77
C ALA A 234 13.69 5.43 11.07
N ALA A 235 14.27 4.80 12.09
CA ALA A 235 13.96 3.43 12.52
C ALA A 235 12.96 3.37 13.69
N TRP A 236 12.60 4.51 14.30
CA TRP A 236 11.66 4.58 15.43
C TRP A 236 10.27 4.05 15.09
N SER A 237 9.81 4.25 13.85
CA SER A 237 8.56 3.69 13.35
C SER A 237 8.48 2.15 13.48
N ARG A 238 9.61 1.45 13.61
CA ARG A 238 9.71 -0.01 13.78
C ARG A 238 9.91 -0.45 15.22
N ARG A 239 10.10 0.49 16.16
CA ARG A 239 10.38 0.19 17.57
C ARG A 239 9.24 -0.60 18.23
N HIS A 240 7.99 -0.31 17.85
CA HIS A 240 6.81 -1.02 18.34
C HIS A 240 6.77 -2.52 18.00
N VAL A 241 7.46 -2.94 16.93
CA VAL A 241 7.56 -4.37 16.51
C VAL A 241 8.50 -5.16 17.43
N LEU A 242 9.40 -4.46 18.10
CA LEU A 242 10.38 -5.02 19.02
C LEU A 242 9.99 -4.76 20.48
N LEU A 243 8.75 -4.38 20.77
CA LEU A 243 8.29 -4.32 22.15
C LEU A 243 7.96 -5.75 22.64
N PRO A 244 8.08 -6.01 23.96
CA PRO A 244 7.57 -7.25 24.54
C PRO A 244 6.10 -7.43 24.18
N PRO A 245 5.61 -8.67 24.04
CA PRO A 245 4.22 -8.89 23.69
C PRO A 245 3.34 -8.41 24.85
N THR A 246 2.51 -7.40 24.61
CA THR A 246 1.53 -6.97 25.63
C THR A 246 0.34 -7.91 25.59
N LYS A 247 0.19 -8.74 26.64
CA LYS A 247 -1.01 -9.56 26.84
C LYS A 247 -2.26 -8.68 26.79
N GLY A 248 -3.31 -9.13 26.12
CA GLY A 248 -4.60 -8.44 26.08
C GLY A 248 -4.68 -7.20 25.18
N LEU A 249 -3.64 -6.86 24.39
CA LEU A 249 -3.69 -5.73 23.45
C LEU A 249 -4.90 -5.78 22.50
N ARG A 250 -5.24 -7.01 22.07
CA ARG A 250 -6.51 -7.31 21.41
C ARG A 250 -7.22 -8.40 22.19
N ASN A 251 -8.48 -8.14 22.48
CA ASN A 251 -9.36 -9.10 23.13
C ASN A 251 -10.76 -8.91 22.56
N TRP A 252 -11.13 -9.78 21.64
CA TRP A 252 -12.44 -9.74 21.00
C TRP A 252 -13.61 -9.80 21.99
N ARG A 253 -13.43 -10.41 23.17
CA ARG A 253 -14.49 -10.49 24.19
C ARG A 253 -14.88 -9.12 24.73
N THR A 254 -13.95 -8.16 24.76
CA THR A 254 -14.19 -6.81 25.30
C THR A 254 -14.23 -5.75 24.21
N GLN A 255 -13.61 -5.97 23.06
CA GLN A 255 -13.43 -4.98 22.00
C GLN A 255 -14.34 -5.18 20.78
N MET A 256 -14.97 -6.35 20.63
CA MET A 256 -15.82 -6.66 19.48
C MET A 256 -17.29 -6.62 19.88
N ALA A 257 -18.13 -5.93 19.10
CA ALA A 257 -19.56 -5.89 19.38
C ALA A 257 -20.17 -7.31 19.26
N GLN A 258 -21.13 -7.67 20.12
CA GLN A 258 -21.74 -9.01 20.11
C GLN A 258 -22.31 -9.42 18.74
N LYS A 259 -22.91 -8.49 17.99
CA LYS A 259 -23.40 -8.75 16.62
C LYS A 259 -22.29 -9.17 15.66
N ASP A 260 -21.09 -8.61 15.86
CA ASP A 260 -19.92 -8.84 15.03
C ASP A 260 -19.26 -10.16 15.42
N VAL A 261 -19.19 -10.47 16.72
CA VAL A 261 -18.82 -11.80 17.22
C VAL A 261 -19.73 -12.87 16.63
N ALA A 262 -21.05 -12.68 16.71
CA ALA A 262 -22.03 -13.60 16.14
C ALA A 262 -21.88 -13.75 14.62
N THR A 263 -21.60 -12.66 13.89
CA THR A 263 -21.34 -12.70 12.45
C THR A 263 -20.06 -13.49 12.14
N TYR A 264 -19.00 -13.28 12.92
CA TYR A 264 -17.73 -13.97 12.75
C TYR A 264 -17.88 -15.47 13.00
N GLU A 265 -18.47 -15.85 14.13
CA GLU A 265 -18.68 -17.24 14.52
C GLU A 265 -19.66 -17.95 13.56
N ALA A 266 -20.63 -17.24 12.98
CA ALA A 266 -21.48 -17.82 11.93
C ALA A 266 -20.72 -18.19 10.65
N LEU A 267 -19.62 -17.49 10.34
CA LEU A 267 -18.85 -17.67 9.10
C LEU A 267 -17.63 -18.59 9.27
N ALA A 268 -17.01 -18.56 10.46
CA ALA A 268 -15.74 -19.23 10.74
C ALA A 268 -15.70 -19.96 12.11
N GLY A 269 -16.84 -20.11 12.78
CA GLY A 269 -16.94 -20.75 14.10
C GLY A 269 -16.56 -22.23 14.10
N ASP A 270 -16.90 -22.95 13.03
CA ASP A 270 -16.49 -24.33 12.82
C ASP A 270 -14.96 -24.50 12.88
N LEU A 271 -14.23 -23.63 12.18
CA LEU A 271 -12.77 -23.64 12.19
C LEU A 271 -12.20 -23.13 13.53
N LEU A 272 -12.89 -22.20 14.21
CA LEU A 272 -12.49 -21.79 15.57
C LEU A 272 -12.55 -22.98 16.53
N GLU A 273 -13.64 -23.75 16.53
CA GLU A 273 -13.82 -24.94 17.37
C GLU A 273 -12.77 -26.02 17.06
N GLU A 274 -12.54 -26.30 15.76
CA GLU A 274 -11.52 -27.25 15.32
C GLU A 274 -10.12 -26.89 15.84
N LEU A 275 -9.83 -25.58 15.90
CA LEU A 275 -8.57 -25.06 16.41
C LEU A 275 -8.56 -24.88 17.94
N GLY A 276 -9.60 -25.31 18.65
CA GLY A 276 -9.67 -25.18 20.12
C GLY A 276 -9.93 -23.75 20.63
N TYR A 277 -10.49 -22.87 19.81
CA TYR A 277 -10.99 -21.56 20.24
C TYR A 277 -12.47 -21.67 20.61
N GLU A 278 -12.81 -21.30 21.85
CA GLU A 278 -14.21 -21.34 22.33
C GLU A 278 -15.13 -20.43 21.50
N ARG A 279 -16.37 -20.85 21.30
CA ARG A 279 -17.44 -20.03 20.73
C ARG A 279 -18.36 -19.55 21.83
N THR A 280 -18.89 -18.34 21.66
CA THR A 280 -19.88 -17.77 22.57
C THR A 280 -21.30 -17.79 21.99
N VAL A 281 -21.44 -18.05 20.69
CA VAL A 281 -22.73 -18.09 19.98
C VAL A 281 -23.00 -19.50 19.47
N HIS A 282 -23.81 -20.24 20.23
CA HIS A 282 -24.23 -21.61 19.89
C HIS A 282 -25.37 -21.65 18.86
N LYS A 283 -26.24 -20.63 18.82
CA LYS A 283 -27.31 -20.49 17.82
C LYS A 283 -27.27 -19.12 17.16
N THR A 284 -27.00 -19.08 15.87
CA THR A 284 -26.89 -17.82 15.12
C THR A 284 -28.27 -17.20 14.89
N PRO A 285 -28.52 -15.94 15.30
CA PRO A 285 -29.79 -15.27 15.03
C PRO A 285 -30.05 -15.07 13.52
N GLY A 286 -31.32 -15.11 13.10
CA GLY A 286 -31.73 -14.95 11.70
C GLY A 286 -31.17 -13.71 10.98
N PRO A 287 -31.20 -12.51 11.58
CA PRO A 287 -30.61 -11.30 10.98
C PRO A 287 -29.09 -11.40 10.77
N VAL A 288 -28.38 -12.12 11.65
CA VAL A 288 -26.93 -12.34 11.55
C VAL A 288 -26.60 -13.30 10.41
N LEU A 289 -27.43 -14.34 10.21
CA LEU A 289 -27.32 -15.24 9.06
C LEU A 289 -27.49 -14.49 7.72
N LEU A 290 -28.41 -13.53 7.66
CA LEU A 290 -28.57 -12.69 6.47
C LEU A 290 -27.32 -11.84 6.20
N HIS A 291 -26.74 -11.23 7.24
CA HIS A 291 -25.52 -10.43 7.11
C HIS A 291 -24.29 -11.26 6.70
N ALA A 292 -24.17 -12.48 7.24
CA ALA A 292 -23.18 -13.47 6.83
C ALA A 292 -23.35 -13.87 5.34
N ARG A 293 -24.58 -14.12 4.89
CA ARG A 293 -24.90 -14.41 3.47
C ARG A 293 -24.53 -13.24 2.54
N ILE A 294 -24.84 -12.01 2.94
CA ILE A 294 -24.44 -10.79 2.20
C ILE A 294 -22.91 -10.70 2.09
N SER A 295 -22.18 -10.99 3.17
CA SER A 295 -20.71 -10.98 3.17
C SER A 295 -20.11 -11.99 2.18
N VAL A 296 -20.68 -13.19 2.11
CA VAL A 296 -20.29 -14.23 1.14
C VAL A 296 -20.58 -13.78 -0.29
N LEU A 297 -21.77 -13.26 -0.56
CA LEU A 297 -22.17 -12.78 -1.88
C LEU A 297 -21.30 -11.61 -2.35
N GLY A 298 -21.08 -10.61 -1.49
CA GLY A 298 -20.21 -9.47 -1.77
C GLY A 298 -18.77 -9.87 -2.07
N ARG A 299 -18.25 -10.92 -1.41
CA ARG A 299 -16.93 -11.48 -1.71
C ARG A 299 -16.87 -12.13 -3.09
N ARG A 300 -17.90 -12.90 -3.48
CA ARG A 300 -18.01 -13.51 -4.82
C ARG A 300 -18.04 -12.45 -5.92
N LEU A 301 -18.85 -11.39 -5.76
CA LEU A 301 -18.94 -10.28 -6.71
C LEU A 301 -17.61 -9.53 -6.86
N ARG A 302 -16.91 -9.24 -5.75
CA ARG A 302 -15.56 -8.64 -5.78
C ARG A 302 -14.52 -9.54 -6.44
N GLY A 303 -14.64 -10.86 -6.29
CA GLY A 303 -13.77 -11.85 -6.93
C GLY A 303 -13.91 -11.86 -8.45
N LEU A 304 -15.14 -11.79 -8.96
CA LEU A 304 -15.44 -11.69 -10.39
C LEU A 304 -14.86 -10.41 -11.00
N GLY A 305 -15.05 -9.26 -10.34
CA GLY A 305 -14.48 -7.98 -10.78
C GLY A 305 -12.94 -7.93 -10.77
N ARG A 306 -12.28 -8.69 -9.89
CA ARG A 306 -10.80 -8.80 -9.85
C ARG A 306 -10.24 -9.66 -10.98
N LYS A 307 -10.94 -10.71 -11.42
CA LYS A 307 -10.53 -11.53 -12.59
C LYS A 307 -10.58 -10.72 -13.88
N ALA A 308 -11.61 -9.88 -14.06
CA ALA A 308 -11.73 -8.99 -15.21
C ALA A 308 -10.63 -7.89 -15.26
N ARG A 309 -10.09 -7.46 -14.11
CA ARG A 309 -9.01 -6.45 -14.03
C ARG A 309 -7.60 -6.99 -14.25
N LYS A 310 -7.39 -8.31 -14.14
CA LYS A 310 -6.04 -8.93 -14.29
C LYS A 310 -5.58 -9.03 -15.76
N SER A 311 -6.44 -8.73 -16.73
CA SER A 311 -6.10 -8.78 -18.17
C SER A 311 -5.48 -7.49 -18.72
N MET A 312 -5.29 -6.44 -17.91
CA MET A 312 -4.76 -5.16 -18.39
C MET A 312 -3.78 -4.54 -17.39
N THR A 313 -2.47 -4.78 -17.54
CA THR A 313 -1.46 -3.87 -16.94
C THR A 313 -0.10 -3.90 -17.66
N SER A 314 0.34 -2.73 -18.11
CA SER A 314 1.74 -2.30 -18.24
C SER A 314 1.81 -0.76 -18.08
N ARG A 315 2.72 -0.30 -17.18
CA ARG A 315 3.43 1.02 -17.03
C ARG A 315 2.64 2.36 -17.17
N LYS A 316 3.01 3.53 -16.62
CA LYS A 316 3.88 4.13 -15.56
C LYS A 316 3.41 5.63 -15.48
N THR A 317 3.86 6.41 -14.47
CA THR A 317 3.57 7.84 -14.16
C THR A 317 2.09 8.17 -13.87
N GLY A 318 1.81 8.67 -12.65
CA GLY A 318 0.43 8.95 -12.25
C GLY A 318 -0.10 10.18 -12.99
N PRO A 319 -1.14 10.06 -13.83
CA PRO A 319 -1.84 11.22 -14.34
C PRO A 319 -2.74 11.78 -13.23
N ALA A 320 -3.23 13.00 -13.44
CA ALA A 320 -4.40 13.52 -12.72
C ALA A 320 -5.49 12.42 -12.61
N PRO A 321 -6.26 12.39 -11.51
CA PRO A 321 -7.28 11.36 -11.33
C PRO A 321 -8.15 11.29 -12.59
N ARG A 322 -8.24 10.10 -13.19
CA ARG A 322 -9.04 9.89 -14.40
C ARG A 322 -10.45 10.42 -14.19
N PRO A 323 -10.99 11.24 -15.11
CA PRO A 323 -12.38 11.67 -15.04
C PRO A 323 -13.27 10.42 -15.07
N ALA A 324 -14.39 10.48 -14.36
CA ALA A 324 -15.34 9.38 -14.33
C ALA A 324 -15.96 9.18 -15.74
N PRO A 325 -16.40 7.97 -16.12
CA PRO A 325 -16.97 7.74 -17.45
C PRO A 325 -18.22 8.59 -17.66
N LEU A 326 -18.41 9.12 -18.86
CA LEU A 326 -19.64 9.81 -19.24
C LEU A 326 -20.80 8.81 -19.32
N LEU A 327 -22.01 9.24 -18.98
CA LEU A 327 -23.20 8.39 -18.98
C LEU A 327 -24.01 8.61 -20.26
N SER A 328 -24.29 7.53 -20.99
CA SER A 328 -25.25 7.55 -22.10
C SER A 328 -26.69 7.37 -21.63
N GLN A 329 -26.90 6.67 -20.50
CA GLN A 329 -28.18 6.50 -19.81
C GLN A 329 -27.97 6.47 -18.28
N PRO A 330 -28.97 6.83 -17.47
CA PRO A 330 -28.86 6.75 -16.02
C PRO A 330 -28.90 5.29 -15.56
N GLY A 331 -27.93 4.86 -14.75
CA GLY A 331 -28.01 3.59 -14.02
C GLY A 331 -28.87 3.69 -12.76
N SER A 332 -28.84 2.66 -11.93
CA SER A 332 -29.63 2.60 -10.68
C SER A 332 -29.01 3.37 -9.51
N ASP A 333 -27.81 3.92 -9.66
CA ASP A 333 -27.13 4.66 -8.60
C ASP A 333 -27.64 6.11 -8.52
N ARG A 334 -27.92 6.58 -7.31
CA ARG A 334 -28.45 7.93 -7.06
C ARG A 334 -27.56 9.03 -7.66
N LYS A 335 -26.23 8.83 -7.66
CA LYS A 335 -25.28 9.81 -8.22
C LYS A 335 -25.39 9.90 -9.75
N GLU A 336 -25.60 8.77 -10.41
CA GLU A 336 -25.76 8.71 -11.87
C GLU A 336 -27.08 9.36 -12.30
N MET A 337 -28.18 9.07 -11.59
CA MET A 337 -29.47 9.72 -11.82
C MET A 337 -29.39 11.24 -11.64
N PHE A 338 -28.76 11.70 -10.56
CA PHE A 338 -28.57 13.14 -10.31
C PHE A 338 -27.71 13.80 -11.40
N SER A 339 -26.62 13.14 -11.81
CA SER A 339 -25.74 13.63 -12.88
C SER A 339 -26.46 13.74 -14.23
N PHE A 340 -27.33 12.77 -14.53
CA PHE A 340 -28.15 12.76 -15.73
C PHE A 340 -29.18 13.90 -15.74
N LEU A 341 -29.82 14.18 -14.59
CA LEU A 341 -30.74 15.32 -14.44
C LEU A 341 -30.01 16.66 -14.62
N LEU A 342 -28.82 16.83 -14.03
CA LEU A 342 -28.01 18.04 -14.22
C LEU A 342 -27.63 18.25 -15.69
N ALA A 343 -27.27 17.17 -16.40
CA ALA A 343 -26.96 17.23 -17.82
C ALA A 343 -28.18 17.61 -18.67
N HIS A 344 -29.37 17.14 -18.29
CA HIS A 344 -30.61 17.52 -18.97
C HIS A 344 -30.95 19.01 -18.76
N GLU A 345 -30.72 19.56 -17.57
CA GLU A 345 -30.89 21.00 -17.32
C GLU A 345 -29.83 21.84 -18.05
N ALA A 346 -28.57 21.43 -18.02
CA ALA A 346 -27.50 22.10 -18.76
C ALA A 346 -27.72 22.11 -20.28
N ALA A 347 -28.40 21.09 -20.83
CA ALA A 347 -28.72 21.02 -22.25
C ALA A 347 -29.71 22.11 -22.70
N LYS A 348 -30.47 22.70 -21.77
CA LYS A 348 -31.41 23.80 -22.01
C LYS A 348 -30.75 25.17 -21.90
N ASP A 349 -29.48 25.26 -21.50
CA ASP A 349 -28.76 26.53 -21.44
C ASP A 349 -28.74 27.18 -22.84
N PRO A 350 -29.12 28.47 -22.98
CA PRO A 350 -29.17 29.14 -24.28
C PRO A 350 -27.85 29.13 -25.03
N GLU A 351 -26.71 29.21 -24.34
CA GLU A 351 -25.39 29.17 -24.98
C GLU A 351 -25.04 27.77 -25.48
N VAL A 352 -25.47 26.71 -24.76
CA VAL A 352 -25.33 25.32 -25.22
C VAL A 352 -26.21 25.07 -26.45
N THR A 353 -27.44 25.57 -26.42
CA THR A 353 -28.40 25.42 -27.53
C THR A 353 -27.92 26.17 -28.77
N SER A 354 -27.49 27.44 -28.62
CA SER A 354 -26.90 28.23 -29.71
C SER A 354 -25.63 27.57 -30.24
N PHE A 355 -24.72 27.09 -29.38
CA PHE A 355 -23.51 26.42 -29.86
C PHE A 355 -23.86 25.16 -30.69
N ARG A 356 -24.82 24.34 -30.22
CA ARG A 356 -25.25 23.14 -30.95
C ARG A 356 -25.95 23.47 -32.27
N GLY A 357 -26.81 24.48 -32.29
CA GLY A 357 -27.50 24.92 -33.50
C GLY A 357 -26.55 25.56 -34.51
N ASP A 358 -25.81 26.59 -34.09
CA ASP A 358 -25.00 27.43 -34.98
C ASP A 358 -23.74 26.71 -35.49
N ILE A 359 -23.13 25.85 -34.67
CA ILE A 359 -21.83 25.22 -34.96
C ILE A 359 -21.98 23.75 -35.34
N LEU A 360 -22.86 23.00 -34.67
CA LEU A 360 -23.05 21.56 -34.93
C LEU A 360 -24.27 21.26 -35.81
N GLY A 361 -25.09 22.26 -36.16
CA GLY A 361 -26.32 22.05 -36.92
C GLY A 361 -27.31 21.10 -36.24
N ASP A 362 -27.38 21.17 -34.90
CA ASP A 362 -28.18 20.29 -34.02
C ASP A 362 -27.84 18.79 -34.09
N ARG A 363 -26.71 18.43 -34.72
CA ARG A 363 -26.22 17.04 -34.78
C ARG A 363 -25.10 16.83 -33.77
N LEU A 364 -25.42 16.12 -32.69
CA LEU A 364 -24.43 15.71 -31.70
C LEU A 364 -23.42 14.73 -32.30
N LEU A 365 -22.15 14.91 -31.93
CA LEU A 365 -21.06 14.03 -32.33
C LEU A 365 -21.07 12.77 -31.46
N SER A 366 -20.64 11.64 -32.01
CA SER A 366 -20.28 10.49 -31.18
C SER A 366 -18.91 10.73 -30.52
N LEU A 367 -18.69 10.11 -29.36
CA LEU A 367 -17.43 10.23 -28.60
C LEU A 367 -16.18 9.85 -29.42
N ASP A 368 -16.29 8.92 -30.36
CA ASP A 368 -15.16 8.49 -31.21
C ASP A 368 -14.86 9.48 -32.35
N HIS A 369 -15.83 10.30 -32.74
CA HIS A 369 -15.69 11.28 -33.82
C HIS A 369 -15.35 12.69 -33.29
N SER A 370 -15.52 12.94 -31.99
CA SER A 370 -15.18 14.24 -31.38
C SER A 370 -13.71 14.67 -31.59
N PRO A 371 -12.70 13.79 -31.54
CA PRO A 371 -11.31 14.21 -31.77
C PRO A 371 -11.04 14.64 -33.22
N ALA A 372 -11.65 13.93 -34.18
CA ALA A 372 -11.50 14.27 -35.60
C ALA A 372 -12.13 15.62 -35.92
N TRP A 373 -13.33 15.89 -35.40
CA TRP A 373 -13.99 17.18 -35.56
C TRP A 373 -13.19 18.32 -34.92
N ILE A 374 -12.65 18.12 -33.71
CA ILE A 374 -11.83 19.13 -33.03
C ILE A 374 -10.55 19.42 -33.82
N ALA A 375 -9.90 18.40 -34.40
CA ALA A 375 -8.72 18.59 -35.24
C ALA A 375 -9.04 19.38 -36.52
N GLU A 376 -10.17 19.09 -37.17
CA GLU A 376 -10.63 19.84 -38.34
C GLU A 376 -10.96 21.30 -37.97
N GLN A 377 -11.63 21.52 -36.84
CA GLN A 377 -11.96 22.87 -36.38
C GLN A 377 -10.72 23.66 -35.96
N ALA A 378 -9.72 23.02 -35.36
CA ALA A 378 -8.44 23.66 -35.05
C ALA A 378 -7.70 24.12 -36.32
N GLN A 379 -7.82 23.40 -37.43
CA GLN A 379 -7.26 23.85 -38.72
C GLN A 379 -8.00 25.09 -39.25
N LYS A 380 -9.32 25.19 -39.04
CA LYS A 380 -10.15 26.34 -39.43
C LYS A 380 -9.91 27.57 -38.56
N ASP A 381 -9.74 27.38 -37.25
CA ASP A 381 -9.51 28.44 -36.26
C ASP A 381 -8.08 29.03 -36.36
N GLY A 382 -7.16 28.34 -37.04
CA GLY A 382 -5.75 28.72 -37.17
C GLY A 382 -4.86 28.19 -36.05
N ALA A 383 -3.55 28.40 -36.16
CA ALA A 383 -2.57 27.89 -35.19
C ALA A 383 -2.80 28.51 -33.79
N GLY A 384 -3.34 27.71 -32.87
CA GLY A 384 -3.66 28.14 -31.51
C GLY A 384 -2.43 28.47 -30.65
N ARG A 385 -2.65 29.22 -29.56
CA ARG A 385 -1.60 29.57 -28.62
C ARG A 385 -1.38 28.47 -27.56
N PRO A 386 -0.15 28.13 -27.19
CA PRO A 386 0.12 27.03 -26.24
C PRO A 386 -0.44 27.25 -24.83
N ASP A 387 -0.67 28.49 -24.42
CA ASP A 387 -1.18 28.90 -23.11
C ASP A 387 -2.70 28.82 -22.99
N GLN A 388 -3.42 28.67 -24.11
CA GLN A 388 -4.86 28.48 -24.14
C GLN A 388 -5.19 27.13 -24.78
N THR A 389 -5.72 26.20 -23.98
CA THR A 389 -6.02 24.84 -24.45
C THR A 389 -7.43 24.42 -24.06
N LEU A 390 -8.14 23.86 -25.03
CA LEU A 390 -9.37 23.14 -24.83
C LEU A 390 -9.05 21.72 -24.34
N GLU A 391 -9.68 21.30 -23.26
CA GLU A 391 -9.63 19.91 -22.78
C GLU A 391 -10.91 19.18 -23.18
N TYR A 392 -10.82 17.94 -23.63
CA TYR A 392 -11.99 17.13 -23.99
C TYR A 392 -11.70 15.63 -23.89
N LEU A 393 -12.74 14.79 -23.97
CA LEU A 393 -12.63 13.33 -23.99
C LEU A 393 -12.90 12.79 -25.41
N GLY A 394 -12.11 11.78 -25.80
CA GLY A 394 -12.38 10.94 -26.97
C GLY A 394 -12.77 9.52 -26.55
N GLY A 395 -12.66 8.54 -27.45
CA GLY A 395 -12.91 7.12 -27.15
C GLY A 395 -11.99 6.50 -26.08
N SER A 396 -10.94 7.23 -25.65
CA SER A 396 -10.06 6.84 -24.54
C SER A 396 -10.42 7.57 -23.24
N ALA A 397 -10.17 6.92 -22.09
CA ALA A 397 -10.50 7.47 -20.77
C ALA A 397 -9.57 8.61 -20.26
N SER A 398 -8.67 9.13 -21.10
CA SER A 398 -7.73 10.20 -20.74
C SER A 398 -8.10 11.49 -21.49
N PRO A 399 -8.09 12.67 -20.83
CA PRO A 399 -8.32 13.96 -21.49
C PRO A 399 -7.30 14.23 -22.60
N LEU A 400 -7.81 14.65 -23.75
CA LEU A 400 -7.04 15.21 -24.85
C LEU A 400 -6.99 16.74 -24.70
N ARG A 401 -5.94 17.35 -25.23
CA ARG A 401 -5.74 18.81 -25.21
C ARG A 401 -5.53 19.34 -26.62
N GLN A 402 -6.23 20.41 -26.95
CA GLN A 402 -6.10 21.11 -28.23
C GLN A 402 -5.85 22.60 -27.98
N PRO A 403 -4.73 23.17 -28.45
CA PRO A 403 -4.53 24.63 -28.43
C PRO A 403 -5.65 25.37 -29.15
N THR A 404 -6.10 26.48 -28.58
CA THR A 404 -7.17 27.33 -29.13
C THR A 404 -6.61 28.66 -29.59
N ASN A 405 -7.34 29.32 -30.50
CA ASN A 405 -7.01 30.66 -30.98
C ASN A 405 -8.12 31.64 -30.58
N GLU A 406 -7.72 32.89 -30.31
CA GLU A 406 -8.61 33.95 -29.88
C GLU A 406 -9.65 34.27 -30.97
N GLY A 407 -10.93 34.31 -30.60
CA GLY A 407 -12.06 34.46 -31.51
C GLY A 407 -12.47 33.18 -32.26
N GLY A 408 -11.79 32.05 -32.03
CA GLY A 408 -12.06 30.76 -32.68
C GLY A 408 -13.24 29.98 -32.08
N VAL A 409 -13.77 29.02 -32.82
CA VAL A 409 -14.87 28.15 -32.37
C VAL A 409 -14.44 27.30 -31.17
N LEU A 410 -13.19 26.82 -31.13
CA LEU A 410 -12.68 26.03 -30.02
C LEU A 410 -12.46 26.86 -28.75
N GLU A 411 -12.16 28.16 -28.87
CA GLU A 411 -12.12 29.06 -27.71
C GLU A 411 -13.53 29.29 -27.17
N ARG A 412 -14.53 29.54 -28.05
CA ARG A 412 -15.94 29.64 -27.65
C ARG A 412 -16.42 28.38 -26.93
N LEU A 413 -16.05 27.20 -27.43
CA LEU A 413 -16.31 25.92 -26.76
C LEU A 413 -15.62 25.85 -25.39
N GLY A 414 -14.36 26.28 -25.30
CA GLY A 414 -13.60 26.29 -24.05
C GLY A 414 -14.19 27.21 -22.97
N LEU A 415 -14.65 28.40 -23.37
CA LEU A 415 -15.33 29.36 -22.48
C LEU A 415 -16.65 28.80 -21.97
N LEU A 416 -17.51 28.30 -22.87
CA LEU A 416 -18.78 27.65 -22.52
C LEU A 416 -18.55 26.45 -21.59
N SER A 417 -17.56 25.61 -21.90
CA SER A 417 -17.21 24.45 -21.07
C SER A 417 -16.72 24.84 -19.68
N SER A 418 -15.97 25.94 -19.58
CA SER A 418 -15.51 26.46 -18.29
C SER A 418 -16.66 26.97 -17.44
N LYS A 419 -17.60 27.71 -18.05
CA LYS A 419 -18.85 28.15 -17.40
C LYS A 419 -19.66 26.96 -16.88
N LEU A 420 -19.87 25.94 -17.71
CA LEU A 420 -20.61 24.72 -17.31
C LEU A 420 -19.88 23.94 -16.21
N ALA A 421 -18.56 23.82 -16.29
CA ALA A 421 -17.75 23.15 -15.26
C ALA A 421 -17.86 23.86 -13.90
N GLU A 422 -17.91 25.18 -13.90
CA GLU A 422 -18.12 25.99 -12.70
C GLU A 422 -19.54 25.81 -12.15
N MET A 423 -20.57 26.02 -12.97
CA MET A 423 -21.97 25.93 -12.57
C MET A 423 -22.38 24.54 -12.05
N TYR A 424 -21.95 23.47 -12.72
CA TYR A 424 -22.48 22.12 -12.48
C TYR A 424 -21.52 21.18 -11.74
N GLY A 425 -20.33 21.64 -11.36
CA GLY A 425 -19.40 20.77 -10.64
C GLY A 425 -18.67 19.74 -11.53
N TRP A 426 -18.63 19.97 -12.85
CA TRP A 426 -18.07 19.02 -13.83
C TRP A 426 -16.58 19.21 -14.08
N ASP A 427 -15.92 18.16 -14.56
CA ASP A 427 -14.58 18.30 -15.13
C ASP A 427 -14.66 19.06 -16.46
N ARG A 428 -13.70 19.95 -16.75
CA ARG A 428 -13.73 20.76 -17.99
C ARG A 428 -13.75 19.89 -19.24
N SER A 429 -12.98 18.80 -19.25
CA SER A 429 -12.95 17.86 -20.37
C SER A 429 -14.29 17.15 -20.57
N GLN A 430 -15.00 16.85 -19.48
CA GLN A 430 -16.35 16.29 -19.56
C GLN A 430 -17.37 17.32 -20.02
N ALA A 431 -17.25 18.58 -19.60
CA ALA A 431 -18.14 19.66 -20.02
C ALA A 431 -18.03 19.93 -21.53
N SER A 432 -16.82 20.02 -22.08
CA SER A 432 -16.61 20.15 -23.53
C SER A 432 -17.19 18.97 -24.30
N THR A 433 -16.96 17.76 -23.78
CA THR A 433 -17.51 16.54 -24.40
C THR A 433 -19.03 16.50 -24.34
N PHE A 434 -19.63 16.96 -23.24
CA PHE A 434 -21.09 17.07 -23.12
C PHE A 434 -21.68 18.03 -24.15
N VAL A 435 -21.07 19.21 -24.35
CA VAL A 435 -21.54 20.16 -25.37
C VAL A 435 -21.55 19.50 -26.75
N LEU A 436 -20.49 18.77 -27.10
CA LEU A 436 -20.33 18.11 -28.40
C LEU A 436 -21.18 16.85 -28.59
N THR A 437 -21.37 16.04 -27.55
CA THR A 437 -21.90 14.66 -27.67
C THR A 437 -23.23 14.43 -26.96
N GLY A 438 -23.61 15.32 -26.04
CA GLY A 438 -24.78 15.15 -25.16
C GLY A 438 -24.59 14.11 -24.06
N LEU A 439 -23.46 13.41 -23.99
CA LEU A 439 -23.20 12.43 -22.94
C LEU A 439 -23.05 13.11 -21.57
N SER A 440 -23.71 12.55 -20.56
CA SER A 440 -23.85 13.21 -19.26
C SER A 440 -22.56 13.13 -18.42
N PRO A 441 -21.99 14.28 -17.99
CA PRO A 441 -20.88 14.30 -17.05
C PRO A 441 -21.29 13.80 -15.67
N ILE A 442 -20.39 13.11 -14.98
CA ILE A 442 -20.63 12.71 -13.58
C ILE A 442 -20.27 13.87 -12.67
N ALA A 443 -21.26 14.43 -11.98
CA ALA A 443 -21.05 15.46 -10.98
C ALA A 443 -20.23 14.91 -9.80
N SER A 444 -19.11 15.56 -9.49
CA SER A 444 -18.33 15.21 -8.30
C SER A 444 -18.84 15.99 -7.10
N ASN A 445 -19.19 15.29 -6.01
CA ASN A 445 -19.62 15.94 -4.77
C ASN A 445 -18.45 16.63 -4.05
N ILE A 446 -17.20 16.28 -4.37
CA ILE A 446 -15.98 16.91 -3.82
C ILE A 446 -14.96 17.03 -4.95
N ARG A 447 -14.51 18.25 -5.25
CA ARG A 447 -13.33 18.49 -6.11
C ARG A 447 -12.13 18.79 -5.23
N THR A 448 -10.97 18.31 -5.65
CA THR A 448 -9.70 18.50 -4.93
C THR A 448 -8.67 19.07 -5.89
N THR A 449 -8.15 20.24 -5.56
CA THR A 449 -7.00 20.85 -6.23
C THR A 449 -5.83 20.86 -5.28
N THR A 450 -4.67 20.39 -5.76
CA THR A 450 -3.42 20.49 -5.00
C THR A 450 -2.55 21.55 -5.67
N VAL A 451 -2.21 22.59 -4.94
CA VAL A 451 -1.22 23.57 -5.36
C VAL A 451 0.10 23.18 -4.73
N GLY A 452 1.06 22.78 -5.56
CA GLY A 452 2.40 22.44 -5.11
C GLY A 452 3.13 23.71 -4.66
N GLY A 453 3.64 23.71 -3.43
CA GLY A 453 4.50 24.79 -2.94
C GLY A 453 5.87 24.69 -3.58
N VAL A 454 6.18 25.57 -4.54
CA VAL A 454 7.50 25.71 -5.14
C VAL A 454 8.05 27.08 -4.72
N PRO A 455 9.26 27.16 -4.12
CA PRO A 455 10.23 26.09 -3.91
C PRO A 455 9.99 25.23 -2.65
N LEU A 456 9.09 25.65 -1.75
CA LEU A 456 8.95 25.08 -0.40
C LEU A 456 7.72 24.18 -0.26
N SER A 457 7.90 22.91 0.10
CA SER A 457 6.77 21.98 0.23
C SER A 457 5.78 22.40 1.33
N SER A 458 6.22 23.16 2.34
CA SER A 458 5.40 23.75 3.41
C SER A 458 4.34 24.75 2.92
N THR A 459 4.53 25.36 1.76
CA THR A 459 3.56 26.30 1.17
C THR A 459 2.50 25.60 0.32
N SER A 460 2.57 24.27 0.17
CA SER A 460 1.57 23.50 -0.56
C SER A 460 0.17 23.69 0.04
N ARG A 461 -0.85 23.73 -0.82
CA ARG A 461 -2.25 23.87 -0.41
C ARG A 461 -3.10 22.77 -1.02
N ILE A 462 -4.07 22.28 -0.24
CA ILE A 462 -5.16 21.44 -0.73
C ILE A 462 -6.42 22.29 -0.67
N VAL A 463 -7.00 22.55 -1.82
CA VAL A 463 -8.29 23.24 -1.95
C VAL A 463 -9.35 22.20 -2.20
N LEU A 464 -10.40 22.19 -1.39
CA LEU A 464 -11.56 21.33 -1.55
C LEU A 464 -12.79 22.18 -1.87
N GLU A 465 -13.40 21.95 -3.03
CA GLU A 465 -14.74 22.45 -3.32
C GLU A 465 -15.73 21.32 -2.98
N VAL A 466 -16.71 21.61 -2.15
CA VAL A 466 -17.56 20.59 -1.54
C VAL A 466 -19.02 20.93 -1.77
N ASN A 467 -19.77 20.00 -2.36
CA ASN A 467 -21.21 20.13 -2.44
C ASN A 467 -21.80 20.10 -1.00
N PRO A 468 -22.70 21.02 -0.62
CA PRO A 468 -23.26 21.09 0.74
C PRO A 468 -23.93 19.80 1.24
N ALA A 469 -24.38 18.91 0.34
CA ALA A 469 -24.96 17.62 0.70
C ALA A 469 -23.93 16.59 1.18
N VAL A 470 -22.63 16.87 1.08
CA VAL A 470 -21.56 15.98 1.54
C VAL A 470 -21.49 15.97 3.05
N THR A 471 -21.59 14.78 3.65
CA THR A 471 -21.45 14.63 5.10
C THR A 471 -20.02 14.89 5.57
N PRO A 472 -19.81 15.37 6.81
CA PRO A 472 -18.47 15.55 7.38
C PRO A 472 -17.59 14.29 7.33
N ARG A 473 -18.20 13.10 7.48
CA ARG A 473 -17.49 11.81 7.37
C ARG A 473 -16.96 11.56 5.95
N GLN A 474 -17.77 11.86 4.92
CA GLN A 474 -17.36 11.74 3.52
C GLN A 474 -16.27 12.75 3.18
N LEU A 475 -16.40 14.00 3.65
CA LEU A 475 -15.39 15.03 3.47
C LEU A 475 -14.07 14.65 4.14
N SER A 476 -14.10 14.21 5.39
CA SER A 476 -12.91 13.76 6.13
C SER A 476 -12.20 12.60 5.42
N LYS A 477 -12.95 11.61 4.93
CA LYS A 477 -12.40 10.48 4.15
C LYS A 477 -11.75 10.95 2.85
N HIS A 478 -12.35 11.94 2.18
CA HIS A 478 -11.80 12.50 0.94
C HIS A 478 -10.54 13.33 1.22
N TYR A 479 -10.58 14.23 2.20
CA TYR A 479 -9.44 15.04 2.62
C TYR A 479 -8.25 14.18 3.04
N LYS A 480 -8.46 13.11 3.83
CA LYS A 480 -7.39 12.18 4.20
C LYS A 480 -6.66 11.60 2.98
N ARG A 481 -7.39 11.27 1.92
CA ARG A 481 -6.81 10.77 0.66
C ARG A 481 -6.05 11.86 -0.09
N ALA A 482 -6.63 13.06 -0.19
CA ALA A 482 -5.97 14.20 -0.81
C ALA A 482 -4.66 14.54 -0.09
N ARG A 483 -4.72 14.66 1.25
CA ARG A 483 -3.58 14.90 2.12
C ARG A 483 -2.47 13.87 1.93
N ALA A 484 -2.81 12.58 1.91
CA ALA A 484 -1.83 11.52 1.73
C ALA A 484 -1.06 11.62 0.39
N ARG A 485 -1.65 12.19 -0.66
CA ARG A 485 -0.95 12.40 -1.94
C ARG A 485 0.07 13.54 -1.86
N VAL A 486 -0.26 14.60 -1.12
CA VAL A 486 0.60 15.79 -0.96
C VAL A 486 1.71 15.52 0.04
N THR A 487 1.38 14.92 1.18
CA THR A 487 2.34 14.71 2.28
C THR A 487 3.07 13.38 2.21
N GLN A 488 2.73 12.51 1.25
CA GLN A 488 3.19 11.12 1.19
C GLN A 488 2.98 10.33 2.50
N GLY A 489 2.01 10.75 3.31
CA GLY A 489 1.72 10.15 4.61
C GLY A 489 2.55 10.68 5.78
N LYS A 490 3.46 11.65 5.56
CA LYS A 490 4.18 12.34 6.63
C LYS A 490 3.26 13.34 7.35
N SER A 491 3.52 13.56 8.62
CA SER A 491 2.91 14.58 9.49
C SER A 491 3.96 15.63 9.85
N ASP A 492 3.51 16.88 10.01
CA ASP A 492 4.31 17.91 10.65
C ASP A 492 4.31 17.66 12.17
N ASP A 493 5.21 16.76 12.59
CA ASP A 493 5.43 16.42 13.99
C ASP A 493 6.67 17.14 14.57
N THR A 494 6.98 18.34 14.05
CA THR A 494 8.10 19.13 14.56
C THR A 494 7.90 19.46 16.04
N THR A 495 8.90 19.13 16.87
CA THR A 495 8.87 19.43 18.31
C THR A 495 9.05 20.93 18.56
N ASN A 496 8.62 21.43 19.72
CA ASN A 496 8.80 22.84 20.10
C ASN A 496 10.29 23.25 20.07
N LYS A 497 11.20 22.36 20.48
CA LYS A 497 12.65 22.57 20.37
C LYS A 497 13.07 22.84 18.93
N GLN A 498 12.65 21.97 18.00
CA GLN A 498 13.01 22.08 16.58
C GLN A 498 12.45 23.35 15.94
N ARG A 499 11.20 23.74 16.28
CA ARG A 499 10.60 24.99 15.79
C ARG A 499 11.39 26.20 16.26
N LYS A 500 11.69 26.27 17.56
CA LYS A 500 12.48 27.37 18.14
C LYS A 500 13.91 27.41 17.59
N LEU A 501 14.54 26.25 17.39
CA LEU A 501 15.88 26.14 16.83
C LEU A 501 15.94 26.60 15.37
N ALA A 502 14.93 26.23 14.56
CA ALA A 502 14.82 26.67 13.18
C ALA A 502 14.70 28.20 13.07
N VAL A 503 13.90 28.82 13.95
CA VAL A 503 13.74 30.29 14.01
C VAL A 503 15.03 30.96 14.50
N PHE A 504 15.60 30.48 15.60
CA PHE A 504 16.81 31.05 16.20
C PHE A 504 17.97 31.18 15.20
N VAL A 505 18.19 30.13 14.39
CA VAL A 505 19.24 30.12 13.36
C VAL A 505 18.84 30.92 12.11
N ALA A 506 17.55 31.02 11.78
CA ALA A 506 17.10 31.84 10.67
C ALA A 506 17.31 33.35 10.92
N GLU A 507 17.24 33.80 12.17
CA GLU A 507 17.46 35.19 12.58
C GLU A 507 18.95 35.59 12.66
N ARG A 508 19.86 34.60 12.64
CA ARG A 508 21.29 34.80 12.93
C ARG A 508 22.13 34.11 11.85
N THR A 509 22.23 34.76 10.68
CA THR A 509 22.79 34.17 9.46
C THR A 509 24.32 34.13 9.37
N ASP A 510 25.03 34.86 10.24
CA ASP A 510 26.45 35.21 10.01
C ASP A 510 27.39 34.93 11.21
N GLY A 511 27.08 33.92 12.04
CA GLY A 511 27.91 33.53 13.19
C GLY A 511 28.63 32.19 13.01
N ASP A 512 29.80 32.03 13.65
CA ASP A 512 30.39 30.69 13.82
C ASP A 512 29.42 29.79 14.60
N TRP A 513 29.32 28.52 14.21
CA TRP A 513 28.40 27.56 14.85
C TRP A 513 28.70 27.39 16.33
N SER A 514 29.93 27.60 16.76
CA SER A 514 30.32 27.55 18.18
C SER A 514 29.75 28.72 18.97
N GLU A 515 29.69 29.92 18.37
CA GLU A 515 29.13 31.12 19.01
C GLU A 515 27.60 31.04 19.04
N LEU A 516 26.98 30.64 17.93
CA LEU A 516 25.53 30.42 17.86
C LEU A 516 25.08 29.36 18.87
N MET A 517 25.86 28.30 19.07
CA MET A 517 25.58 27.30 20.09
C MET A 517 25.64 27.87 21.50
N LYS A 518 26.64 28.70 21.81
CA LYS A 518 26.74 29.34 23.14
C LYS A 518 25.53 30.23 23.42
N SER A 519 25.18 31.10 22.47
CA SER A 519 23.98 31.95 22.60
C SER A 519 22.69 31.12 22.71
N TRP A 520 22.59 30.02 21.97
CA TRP A 520 21.46 29.09 22.12
C TRP A 520 21.41 28.46 23.52
N ASN A 521 22.56 28.05 24.06
CA ASN A 521 22.63 27.45 25.39
C ASN A 521 22.28 28.45 26.50
N GLU A 522 22.61 29.72 26.32
CA GLU A 522 22.24 30.82 27.24
C GLU A 522 20.74 31.13 27.19
N GLU A 523 20.17 31.23 25.98
CA GLU A 523 18.76 31.55 25.78
C GLU A 523 17.81 30.35 26.08
N PHE A 524 18.29 29.13 25.82
CA PHE A 524 17.54 27.88 25.99
C PHE A 524 18.32 26.83 26.79
N PRO A 525 18.59 27.07 28.10
CA PRO A 525 19.44 26.20 28.92
C PRO A 525 18.93 24.75 29.05
N LYS A 526 17.61 24.56 28.89
CA LYS A 526 16.97 23.22 28.87
C LYS A 526 17.41 22.36 27.69
N TRP A 527 17.87 22.96 26.60
CA TRP A 527 18.19 22.30 25.34
C TRP A 527 19.65 22.55 24.93
N CYS A 528 20.54 22.57 25.92
CA CYS A 528 21.92 22.88 25.68
C CYS A 528 22.64 21.80 24.85
N TYR A 529 23.63 22.24 24.09
CA TYR A 529 24.53 21.40 23.31
C TYR A 529 25.94 21.51 23.85
N GLN A 530 26.67 20.40 23.84
CA GLN A 530 28.06 20.34 24.29
C GLN A 530 29.05 20.57 23.14
N ASP A 531 28.61 20.37 21.89
CA ASP A 531 29.45 20.48 20.71
C ASP A 531 28.73 21.18 19.54
N ALA A 532 29.47 22.04 18.84
CA ALA A 532 28.94 22.87 17.77
C ALA A 532 28.46 22.06 16.55
N LYS A 533 29.03 20.86 16.32
CA LYS A 533 28.65 19.99 15.19
C LYS A 533 27.27 19.37 15.38
N SER A 534 26.94 18.93 16.59
CA SER A 534 25.61 18.43 16.94
C SER A 534 24.56 19.53 16.85
N PHE A 535 24.88 20.72 17.36
CA PHE A 535 24.04 21.91 17.23
C PHE A 535 23.76 22.25 15.77
N GLN A 536 24.81 22.37 14.94
CA GLN A 536 24.70 22.65 13.51
C GLN A 536 23.83 21.62 12.79
N ARG A 537 24.07 20.33 13.03
CA ARG A 537 23.32 19.24 12.37
C ARG A 537 21.83 19.30 12.71
N GLU A 538 21.50 19.49 13.99
CA GLU A 538 20.11 19.56 14.43
C GLU A 538 19.43 20.85 13.95
N ALA A 539 20.15 21.97 13.90
CA ALA A 539 19.65 23.25 13.38
C ALA A 539 19.32 23.18 11.89
N VAL A 540 20.26 22.69 11.06
CA VAL A 540 20.06 22.53 9.61
C VAL A 540 18.91 21.55 9.34
N SER A 541 18.85 20.44 10.07
CA SER A 541 17.76 19.48 9.95
C SER A 541 16.41 20.09 10.37
N SER A 542 16.36 20.87 11.44
CA SER A 542 15.13 21.49 11.94
C SER A 542 14.60 22.53 10.97
N ARG A 543 15.49 23.37 10.40
CA ARG A 543 15.14 24.34 9.37
C ARG A 543 14.60 23.65 8.11
N ARG A 544 15.25 22.58 7.65
CA ARG A 544 14.78 21.79 6.50
C ARG A 544 13.41 21.16 6.76
N LEU A 545 13.18 20.58 7.93
CA LEU A 545 11.89 19.97 8.28
C LEU A 545 10.75 20.99 8.32
N MET A 546 11.02 22.23 8.76
CA MET A 546 10.02 23.31 8.78
C MET A 546 9.68 23.82 7.39
N LEU A 547 10.68 23.96 6.51
CA LEU A 547 10.50 24.50 5.16
C LEU A 547 10.00 23.45 4.17
N ASP A 548 10.45 22.21 4.31
CA ASP A 548 10.13 21.06 3.45
C ASP A 548 9.75 19.81 4.28
N PRO A 549 8.57 19.81 4.94
CA PRO A 549 8.13 18.70 5.78
C PRO A 549 7.81 17.40 5.02
N TYR A 550 7.73 17.43 3.68
CA TYR A 550 7.17 16.33 2.86
C TYR A 550 8.17 15.74 1.86
#